data_AF-A0A093CHD3-F1
#
_entry.id   AF-A0A093CHD3-F1
#
_cell.length_a   1.000
_cell.length_b   1.000
_cell.length_c   1.000
_cell.angle_alpha   90.00
_cell.angle_beta   90.00
_cell.angle_gamma   90.00
#
_symmetry.space_group_name_H-M   'P 1'
#
loop_
_entity.id
_entity.type
_entity.pdbx_description
1 polymer ?
#
loop_
_entity_poly.entity_id
_entity_poly.type
_entity_poly.pdbx_seq_one_letter_code
_entity_poly.pdbx_strand_id
1 'polypeptide(L)' 'AQFGGCSQRRMGAMEALELLDQLVAESDPDVDFPTSFHAYQTAEGIRRAHPDKDWFHL' A
#
# COMPACT_ATOMS: atom_id res chain seq x y z
N ALA A 1 18.86 7.68 -13.45
CA ALA A 1 18.11 6.58 -12.79
C ALA A 1 16.79 6.36 -13.54
N GLN A 2 16.38 5.11 -13.76
CA GLN A 2 15.24 4.74 -14.63
C GLN A 2 13.87 5.30 -14.19
N PHE A 3 13.64 5.49 -12.89
CA PHE A 3 12.31 5.83 -12.35
C PHE A 3 12.16 7.27 -11.80
N GLY A 4 13.25 8.05 -11.74
CA GLY A 4 13.25 9.38 -11.10
C GLY A 4 12.41 10.44 -11.80
N GLY A 5 11.99 10.20 -13.04
CA GLY A 5 11.13 11.13 -13.80
C GLY A 5 9.63 10.93 -13.55
N CYS A 6 9.21 9.92 -12.78
CA CYS A 6 7.78 9.62 -12.51
C CYS A 6 6.90 9.56 -13.77
N SER A 7 7.44 9.10 -14.91
CA SER A 7 6.81 9.21 -16.23
C SER A 7 6.07 7.94 -16.69
N GLN A 8 5.95 6.93 -15.83
CA GLN A 8 5.34 5.64 -16.20
C GLN A 8 3.80 5.72 -16.24
N ARG A 9 3.20 6.39 -15.26
CA ARG A 9 1.75 6.57 -15.15
C ARG A 9 1.45 7.74 -14.20
N ARG A 10 0.34 8.45 -14.44
CA ARG A 10 -0.22 9.44 -13.51
C ARG A 10 -1.47 8.83 -12.88
N MET A 11 -1.53 8.78 -11.56
CA MET A 11 -2.64 8.20 -10.81
C MET A 11 -2.74 8.78 -9.40
N GLY A 12 -3.90 8.65 -8.77
CA GLY A 12 -4.12 8.92 -7.34
C GLY A 12 -3.73 7.73 -6.46
N ALA A 13 -3.72 7.94 -5.14
CA ALA A 13 -3.36 6.89 -4.17
C ALA A 13 -4.29 5.67 -4.23
N MET A 14 -5.61 5.89 -4.38
CA MET A 14 -6.58 4.79 -4.46
C MET A 14 -6.44 3.98 -5.76
N GLU A 15 -6.19 4.64 -6.90
CA GLU A 15 -5.91 3.95 -8.16
C GLU A 15 -4.64 3.11 -8.08
N ALA A 16 -3.64 3.56 -7.30
CA ALA A 16 -2.44 2.75 -7.03
C ALA A 16 -2.76 1.53 -6.16
N LEU A 17 -3.61 1.66 -5.13
CA LEU A 17 -4.07 0.54 -4.31
C LEU A 17 -4.88 -0.48 -5.12
N GLU A 18 -5.74 -0.05 -6.03
CA GLU A 18 -6.50 -0.92 -6.93
C GLU A 18 -5.59 -1.74 -7.86
N LEU A 19 -4.44 -1.19 -8.28
CA LEU A 19 -3.45 -1.98 -9.03
C LEU A 19 -2.81 -3.08 -8.17
N LEU A 20 -2.71 -2.88 -6.84
CA LEU A 20 -2.20 -3.90 -5.91
C LEU A 20 -3.21 -5.02 -5.63
N ASP A 21 -4.48 -4.88 -6.03
CA ASP A 21 -5.46 -5.97 -5.97
C ASP A 21 -5.08 -7.15 -6.87
N GLN A 22 -4.22 -6.90 -7.88
CA GLN A 22 -3.74 -7.90 -8.84
C GLN A 22 -2.33 -8.41 -8.52
N LEU A 23 -1.77 -8.05 -7.37
CA LEU A 23 -0.40 -8.40 -6.99
C LEU A 23 -0.35 -9.17 -5.66
N VAL A 24 0.17 -10.40 -5.72
CA VAL A 24 0.65 -11.14 -4.53
C VAL A 24 2.15 -10.95 -4.41
N ALA A 25 2.65 -10.65 -3.22
CA ALA A 25 4.06 -10.40 -2.98
C ALA A 25 4.85 -11.71 -2.83
N GLU A 26 5.52 -12.17 -3.89
CA GLU A 26 6.24 -13.47 -3.91
C GLU A 26 7.34 -13.63 -2.84
N SER A 27 7.90 -12.52 -2.35
CA SER A 27 8.94 -12.54 -1.33
C SER A 27 8.42 -12.63 0.11
N ASP A 28 7.13 -12.37 0.32
CA ASP A 28 6.52 -12.39 1.65
C ASP A 28 6.15 -13.83 2.01
N PRO A 29 6.78 -14.45 3.03
CA PRO A 29 6.49 -15.83 3.41
C PRO A 29 5.20 -15.96 4.23
N ASP A 30 4.61 -14.85 4.69
CA ASP A 30 3.54 -14.87 5.69
C ASP A 30 2.14 -14.83 5.06
N VAL A 31 1.99 -14.33 3.83
CA VAL A 31 0.69 -14.10 3.19
C VAL A 31 0.65 -14.51 1.70
N ASP A 32 -0.51 -14.99 1.26
CA ASP A 32 -0.80 -15.38 -0.14
C ASP A 32 -2.13 -14.74 -0.62
N PHE A 33 -2.26 -13.43 -0.41
CA PHE A 33 -3.41 -12.64 -0.85
C PHE A 33 -2.96 -11.30 -1.41
N PRO A 34 -3.83 -10.54 -2.11
CA PRO A 34 -3.44 -9.27 -2.71
C PRO A 34 -2.81 -8.27 -1.74
N THR A 35 -1.75 -7.62 -2.18
CA THR A 35 -0.95 -6.69 -1.35
C THR A 35 -1.75 -5.46 -0.90
N SER A 36 -2.82 -5.12 -1.62
CA SER A 36 -3.76 -4.07 -1.20
C SER A 36 -4.36 -4.31 0.19
N PHE A 37 -4.69 -5.56 0.53
CA PHE A 37 -5.20 -5.89 1.87
C PHE A 37 -4.17 -5.61 2.97
N HIS A 38 -2.90 -5.92 2.71
CA HIS A 38 -1.83 -5.64 3.65
C HIS A 38 -1.69 -4.13 3.92
N ALA A 39 -1.83 -3.29 2.88
CA ALA A 39 -1.80 -1.84 3.04
C ALA A 39 -2.90 -1.35 4.00
N TYR A 40 -4.15 -1.81 3.83
CA TYR A 40 -5.24 -1.47 4.75
C TYR A 40 -5.05 -2.03 6.16
N GLN A 41 -4.54 -3.26 6.30
CA GLN A 41 -4.28 -3.87 7.61
C GLN A 41 -3.24 -3.08 8.41
N THR A 42 -2.17 -2.65 7.75
CA THR A 42 -1.14 -1.80 8.37
C THR A 42 -1.70 -0.45 8.78
N ALA A 43 -2.42 0.23 7.87
CA ALA A 43 -3.08 1.51 8.17
C ALA A 43 -4.04 1.40 9.36
N GLU A 44 -4.88 0.36 9.40
CA GLU A 44 -5.82 0.13 10.51
C GLU A 44 -5.14 -0.25 11.82
N GLY A 45 -4.05 -1.02 11.77
CA GLY A 45 -3.23 -1.32 12.93
C GLY A 45 -2.64 -0.05 13.55
N ILE A 46 -2.05 0.80 12.72
CA ILE A 46 -1.47 2.08 13.14
C ILE A 46 -2.56 3.03 13.66
N ARG A 47 -3.71 3.13 12.98
CA ARG A 47 -4.85 3.94 13.42
C ARG A 47 -5.33 3.55 14.82
N ARG A 48 -5.39 2.25 15.13
CA ARG A 48 -5.79 1.76 16.46
C ARG A 48 -4.75 2.09 17.53
N ALA A 49 -3.46 1.99 17.21
CA ALA A 49 -2.37 2.23 18.16
C ALA A 49 -2.08 3.73 18.36
N HIS A 50 -2.30 4.55 17.33
CA HIS A 50 -1.95 5.96 17.29
C HIS A 50 -3.11 6.81 16.72
N PRO A 51 -4.28 6.82 17.37
CA PRO A 51 -5.48 7.48 16.83
C PRO A 51 -5.33 8.99 16.65
N ASP A 52 -4.35 9.60 17.33
CA ASP A 52 -4.03 11.03 17.30
C ASP A 52 -3.07 11.44 16.16
N LYS A 53 -2.54 10.48 15.38
CA LYS A 53 -1.52 10.71 14.34
C LYS A 53 -2.01 10.24 12.98
N ASP A 54 -2.97 10.96 12.41
CA ASP A 54 -3.56 10.69 11.09
C ASP A 54 -2.53 10.49 9.97
N TRP A 55 -1.48 11.31 9.95
CA TRP A 55 -0.38 11.20 9.00
C TRP A 55 0.38 9.88 9.09
N PHE A 56 0.30 9.17 10.22
CA PHE A 56 0.95 7.87 10.39
C PHE A 56 0.03 6.71 9.96
N HIS A 57 -1.27 6.96 9.82
CA HIS A 57 -2.21 5.97 9.29
C HIS A 57 -2.02 5.81 7.77
N LEU A 58 -1.43 6.83 7.13
CA LEU A 58 -1.13 6.93 5.70
C LEU A 58 0.33 6.59 5.40
#